data_AF-A0A0B6ZAY0-F1
#
_entry.id   AF-A0A0B6ZAY0-F1
#
_cell.length_a   1.000
_cell.length_b   1.000
_cell.length_c   1.000
_cell.angle_alpha   90.00
_cell.angle_beta   90.00
_cell.angle_gamma   90.00
#
_symmetry.space_group_name_H-M   'P 1'
#
loop_
_entity.id
_entity.type
_entity.pdbx_description
1 polymer ?
#
loop_
_entity_poly.entity_id
_entity_poly.type
_entity_poly.pdbx_seq_one_letter_code
_entity_poly.pdbx_strand_id
1 'polypeptide(L)'
;LIQTVEGDRFGYPFELSTGLKDNRIFTFSSETRDDCGEWIRTIGKLMAPVAVMDQVGMIDVKLAGYAHMKESLVDEWHQTFLVFSWRGIYYMNRDLKFDHLDLRKAS
;
A
#
# COMPACT_ATOMS: atom_id res chain seq x y z
N LEU A 1 16.74 31.90 -12.75
CA LEU A 1 15.30 31.65 -12.53
C LEU A 1 15.03 30.22 -12.96
N ILE A 2 14.76 29.31 -12.01
CA ILE A 2 14.26 27.98 -12.36
C ILE A 2 12.75 28.17 -12.54
N GLN A 3 12.27 28.14 -13.78
CA GLN A 3 10.84 28.11 -14.05
C GLN A 3 10.31 26.77 -13.56
N THR A 4 9.53 26.79 -12.48
CA THR A 4 8.61 25.72 -12.16
C THR A 4 7.62 25.63 -13.30
N VAL A 5 7.76 24.61 -14.14
CA VAL A 5 6.71 24.21 -15.07
C VAL A 5 5.60 23.65 -14.18
N GLU A 6 4.64 24.51 -13.81
CA GLU A 6 3.33 24.07 -13.33
C GLU A 6 2.65 23.40 -14.52
N GLY A 7 3.04 22.17 -14.81
CA GLY A 7 2.36 21.35 -15.80
C GLY A 7 0.91 21.22 -15.34
N ASP A 8 -0.02 21.56 -16.24
CA ASP A 8 -1.45 21.38 -16.05
C ASP A 8 -1.70 20.02 -15.41
N ARG A 9 -1.99 19.99 -14.10
CA ARG A 9 -2.31 18.76 -13.37
C ARG A 9 -3.70 18.34 -13.83
N PHE A 10 -3.77 17.69 -14.99
CA PHE A 10 -4.98 17.07 -15.50
C PHE A 10 -5.31 15.85 -14.63
N GLY A 11 -6.28 16.03 -13.74
CA GLY A 11 -6.83 14.97 -12.90
C GLY A 11 -6.02 14.66 -11.64
N TYR A 12 -6.18 13.45 -11.13
CA TYR A 12 -5.59 12.92 -9.91
C TYR A 12 -4.51 11.88 -10.27
N PRO A 13 -3.22 12.28 -10.35
CA PRO A 13 -2.16 11.41 -10.79
C PRO A 13 -1.72 10.41 -9.72
N PHE A 14 -1.28 9.24 -10.16
CA PHE A 14 -0.58 8.25 -9.33
C PHE A 14 0.51 7.55 -10.14
N GLU A 15 1.52 7.04 -9.43
CA GLU A 15 2.68 6.39 -10.04
C GLU A 15 2.70 4.90 -9.69
N LEU A 16 3.05 4.08 -10.69
CA LEU A 16 3.29 2.65 -10.52
C LEU A 16 4.73 2.34 -10.92
N SER A 17 5.53 1.91 -9.95
CA SER A 17 6.85 1.33 -10.22
C SER A 17 6.70 -0.17 -10.45
N THR A 18 7.36 -0.68 -11.47
CA THR A 18 7.34 -2.10 -11.84
C THR A 18 8.76 -2.64 -11.88
N GLY A 19 8.99 -3.91 -11.60
CA GLY A 19 10.31 -4.54 -11.74
C GLY A 19 10.80 -4.71 -13.20
N LEU A 20 10.10 -4.14 -14.19
CA LEU A 20 10.48 -4.22 -15.60
C LEU A 20 11.52 -3.14 -15.94
N LYS A 21 12.58 -3.53 -16.66
CA LYS A 21 13.60 -2.63 -17.27
C LYS A 21 14.03 -1.48 -16.34
N ASP A 22 14.81 -1.81 -15.30
CA ASP A 22 15.39 -0.83 -14.36
C ASP A 22 14.35 -0.06 -13.52
N ASN A 23 13.37 -0.77 -12.95
CA ASN A 23 12.33 -0.18 -12.10
C ASN A 23 11.49 0.90 -12.80
N ARG A 24 11.11 0.66 -14.07
CA ARG A 24 10.36 1.63 -14.87
C ARG A 24 9.12 2.12 -14.11
N ILE A 25 9.00 3.44 -14.05
CA ILE A 25 7.88 4.15 -13.43
C ILE A 25 6.89 4.54 -14.53
N PHE A 26 5.62 4.23 -14.31
CA PHE A 26 4.50 4.66 -15.13
C PHE A 26 3.67 5.66 -14.35
N THR A 27 3.34 6.79 -14.97
CA THR A 27 2.45 7.80 -14.40
C THR A 27 1.08 7.65 -15.05
N PHE A 28 0.06 7.50 -14.22
CA PHE A 28 -1.34 7.45 -14.62
C PHE A 28 -2.08 8.64 -13.99
N SER A 29 -3.23 8.99 -14.53
CA SER A 29 -4.15 9.94 -13.91
C SER A 29 -5.58 9.47 -14.03
N SER A 30 -6.40 9.84 -13.06
CA SER A 30 -7.86 9.62 -13.08
C SER A 30 -8.59 10.95 -13.05
N GLU A 31 -9.82 10.97 -13.56
CA GLU A 31 -10.65 12.18 -13.58
C GLU A 31 -11.10 12.59 -12.17
N THR A 32 -11.35 11.59 -11.31
CA THR A 32 -11.81 11.82 -9.93
C THR A 32 -10.83 11.26 -8.90
N ARG A 33 -10.87 11.84 -7.70
CA ARG A 33 -10.06 11.39 -6.55
C ARG A 33 -10.44 9.98 -6.12
N ASP A 34 -11.73 9.67 -6.18
CA ASP A 34 -12.26 8.39 -5.73
C ASP A 34 -11.82 7.26 -6.66
N ASP A 35 -11.81 7.49 -7.98
CA ASP A 35 -11.29 6.53 -8.97
C ASP A 35 -9.79 6.29 -8.78
N CYS A 36 -9.01 7.35 -8.58
CA CYS A 36 -7.58 7.25 -8.26
C CYS A 36 -7.36 6.40 -7.00
N GLY A 37 -8.17 6.64 -5.96
CA GLY A 37 -8.15 5.85 -4.73
C GLY A 37 -8.55 4.39 -4.93
N GLU A 38 -9.53 4.09 -5.80
CA GLU A 38 -9.94 2.73 -6.14
C GLU A 38 -8.83 1.98 -6.90
N TRP A 39 -8.15 2.66 -7.83
CA TRP A 39 -6.98 2.10 -8.53
C TRP A 39 -5.87 1.72 -7.56
N ILE A 40 -5.46 2.64 -6.70
CA ILE A 40 -4.40 2.40 -5.71
C ILE A 40 -4.78 1.24 -4.78
N ARG A 41 -6.03 1.21 -4.29
CA ARG A 41 -6.52 0.12 -3.43
C ARG A 41 -6.53 -1.22 -4.16
N THR A 42 -7.01 -1.26 -5.39
CA THR A 42 -7.09 -2.49 -6.19
C THR A 42 -5.70 -3.03 -6.49
N ILE A 43 -4.78 -2.18 -6.95
CA ILE A 43 -3.39 -2.57 -7.21
C ILE A 43 -2.73 -3.07 -5.92
N GLY A 44 -2.89 -2.37 -4.80
CA GLY A 44 -2.35 -2.79 -3.51
C GLY A 44 -2.86 -4.18 -3.08
N LYS A 45 -4.14 -4.48 -3.27
CA LYS A 45 -4.71 -5.81 -2.99
C LYS A 45 -4.12 -6.89 -3.89
N LEU A 46 -3.86 -6.61 -5.16
CA LEU A 46 -3.28 -7.56 -6.11
C LEU A 46 -1.82 -7.92 -5.78
N MET A 47 -1.14 -7.09 -4.98
CA MET A 47 0.22 -7.35 -4.51
C MET A 47 0.26 -8.30 -3.29
N ALA A 48 -0.90 -8.68 -2.74
CA ALA A 48 -0.99 -9.52 -1.57
C ALA A 48 -0.38 -10.92 -1.81
N PRO A 49 0.43 -11.44 -0.87
CA PRO A 49 0.90 -12.81 -0.93
C PRO A 49 -0.25 -13.81 -0.99
N VAL A 50 -0.10 -14.89 -1.77
CA VAL A 50 -1.13 -15.94 -1.93
C VAL A 50 -1.61 -16.48 -0.59
N ALA A 51 -0.70 -16.64 0.38
CA ALA A 51 -1.01 -17.15 1.72
C ALA A 51 -2.08 -16.33 2.47
N VAL A 52 -2.25 -15.04 2.13
CA VAL A 52 -3.14 -14.12 2.82
C VAL A 52 -4.19 -13.47 1.90
N MET A 53 -4.23 -13.84 0.63
CA MET A 53 -5.06 -13.19 -0.40
C MET A 53 -6.55 -13.25 -0.06
N ASP A 54 -7.06 -14.39 0.40
CA ASP A 54 -8.46 -14.56 0.80
C ASP A 54 -8.84 -13.60 1.94
N GLN A 55 -7.95 -13.45 2.92
CA GLN A 55 -8.15 -12.57 4.06
C GLN A 55 -8.14 -11.09 3.64
N VAL A 56 -7.23 -10.69 2.74
CA VAL A 56 -7.23 -9.33 2.17
C VAL A 56 -8.56 -9.02 1.47
N GLY A 57 -9.12 -10.00 0.75
CA GLY A 57 -10.40 -9.87 0.06
C GLY A 57 -11.58 -9.55 0.99
N MET A 58 -11.49 -9.95 2.26
CA MET A 58 -12.53 -9.72 3.28
C MET A 58 -12.37 -8.40 4.05
N ILE A 59 -11.24 -7.71 3.93
CA ILE A 59 -10.94 -6.48 4.67
C ILE A 59 -11.38 -5.24 3.86
N ASP A 60 -11.96 -4.23 4.53
CA ASP A 60 -12.13 -2.88 3.95
C ASP A 60 -10.77 -2.18 3.90
N VAL A 61 -10.03 -2.44 2.83
CA VAL A 61 -8.70 -1.89 2.58
C VAL A 61 -8.79 -0.42 2.23
N LYS A 62 -8.12 0.43 3.00
CA LYS A 62 -7.86 1.84 2.63
C LYS A 62 -6.53 1.98 1.89
N LEU A 63 -5.53 1.23 2.31
CA LEU A 63 -4.21 1.17 1.68
C LEU A 63 -3.61 -0.22 1.93
N ALA A 64 -2.91 -0.78 0.96
CA ALA A 64 -2.19 -2.03 1.13
C ALA A 64 -0.87 -2.00 0.34
N GLY A 65 0.13 -2.72 0.83
CA GLY A 65 1.42 -2.80 0.16
C GLY A 65 2.53 -3.31 1.08
N TYR A 66 3.72 -3.46 0.51
CA TYR A 66 4.89 -3.84 1.27
C TYR A 66 5.47 -2.65 2.05
N ALA A 67 5.85 -2.89 3.29
CA ALA A 67 6.54 -1.93 4.13
C ALA A 67 7.63 -2.64 4.95
N HIS A 68 8.56 -1.87 5.49
CA HIS A 68 9.49 -2.37 6.49
C HIS A 68 8.89 -2.17 7.88
N MET A 69 8.89 -3.22 8.69
CA MET A 69 8.38 -3.22 10.05
C MET A 69 9.45 -3.76 11.00
N LYS A 70 9.42 -3.25 12.23
CA LYS A 70 10.25 -3.72 13.34
C LYS A 70 9.35 -3.93 14.55
N GLU A 71 9.30 -5.16 15.03
CA GLU A 71 8.50 -5.54 16.20
C GLU A 71 9.37 -5.45 17.46
N SER A 72 8.82 -5.00 18.60
CA SER A 72 9.63 -4.72 19.80
C SER A 72 10.42 -5.92 20.33
N LEU A 73 9.96 -7.14 20.09
CA LEU A 73 10.62 -8.38 20.54
C LEU A 73 11.71 -8.87 19.59
N VAL A 74 11.68 -8.41 18.34
CA VAL A 74 12.58 -8.84 17.27
C VAL A 74 13.22 -7.57 16.76
N ASP A 75 14.38 -7.22 17.31
CA ASP A 75 15.10 -5.95 17.10
C ASP A 75 15.67 -5.77 15.66
N GLU A 76 14.96 -6.28 14.66
CA GLU A 76 15.36 -6.41 13.27
C GLU A 76 14.25 -5.89 12.34
N TRP A 77 14.63 -5.01 11.42
CA TRP A 77 13.75 -4.58 10.33
C TRP A 77 13.55 -5.69 9.32
N HIS A 78 12.31 -5.96 8.98
CA HIS A 78 11.97 -6.93 7.94
C HIS A 78 10.85 -6.38 7.05
N GLN A 79 10.82 -6.83 5.80
CA GLN A 79 9.76 -6.48 4.87
C GLN A 79 8.52 -7.33 5.17
N THR A 80 7.35 -6.71 5.26
CA THR A 80 6.05 -7.37 5.45
C THR A 80 4.99 -6.73 4.55
N PHE A 81 3.94 -7.48 4.24
CA PHE A 81 2.77 -6.96 3.56
C PHE A 81 1.79 -6.40 4.59
N LEU A 82 1.46 -5.11 4.47
CA LEU A 82 0.55 -4.39 5.35
C LEU A 82 -0.77 -4.09 4.65
N VAL A 83 -1.84 -4.10 5.43
CA VAL A 83 -3.16 -3.63 5.04
C VAL A 83 -3.66 -2.67 6.10
N PHE A 84 -3.78 -1.40 5.73
CA PHE A 84 -4.45 -0.39 6.53
C PHE A 84 -5.95 -0.45 6.28
N SER A 85 -6.70 -0.63 7.37
CA SER A 85 -8.16 -0.58 7.36
C SER A 85 -8.61 0.29 8.51
N TRP A 86 -9.28 1.42 8.23
CA TRP A 86 -9.86 2.37 9.19
C TRP A 86 -9.15 2.53 10.55
N ARG A 87 -9.34 1.58 11.46
CA ARG A 87 -8.91 1.60 12.87
C ARG A 87 -7.83 0.56 13.20
N GLY A 88 -7.32 -0.18 12.23
CA GLY A 88 -6.34 -1.22 12.44
C GLY A 88 -5.35 -1.37 11.29
N ILE A 89 -4.23 -2.01 11.63
CA ILE A 89 -3.24 -2.48 10.67
C ILE A 89 -3.28 -4.00 10.72
N TYR A 90 -3.46 -4.62 9.56
CA TYR A 90 -3.19 -6.04 9.40
C TYR A 90 -1.82 -6.21 8.76
N TYR A 91 -1.02 -7.13 9.24
CA TYR A 91 0.32 -7.38 8.72
C TYR A 91 0.62 -8.87 8.63
N MET A 92 1.34 -9.27 7.58
CA MET A 92 1.76 -10.66 7.44
C MET A 92 2.96 -10.92 8.36
N ASN A 93 2.78 -11.77 9.36
CA ASN A 93 3.86 -12.17 10.25
C ASN A 93 4.79 -13.22 9.61
N ARG A 94 5.85 -13.60 10.34
CA ARG A 94 6.85 -14.57 9.86
C ARG A 94 6.28 -15.98 9.62
N ASP A 95 5.15 -16.32 10.23
CA ASP A 95 4.43 -17.58 10.05
C ASP A 95 3.45 -17.54 8.86
N LEU A 96 3.51 -16.48 8.03
CA LEU A 96 2.63 -16.25 6.87
C LEU A 96 1.15 -16.12 7.24
N LYS A 97 0.85 -15.56 8.42
CA LYS A 97 -0.51 -15.27 8.89
C LYS A 97 -0.74 -13.76 9.00
N PHE A 98 -1.99 -13.31 8.91
CA PHE A 98 -2.35 -11.93 9.26
C PHE A 98 -2.55 -11.76 10.75
N ASP A 99 -1.67 -10.99 11.36
CA ASP A 99 -1.90 -10.42 12.67
C ASP A 99 -2.59 -9.06 12.54
N HIS A 100 -3.32 -8.64 13.59
CA HIS A 100 -4.09 -7.40 13.62
C HIS A 100 -3.68 -6.54 14.81
N LEU A 101 -3.29 -5.29 14.51
CA LEU A 101 -3.00 -4.25 15.48
C LEU A 101 -4.13 -3.22 15.48
N ASP A 102 -4.86 -3.12 16.59
CA ASP A 102 -5.86 -2.06 16.81
C ASP A 102 -5.16 -0.76 17.20
N LEU A 103 -5.18 0.23 16.31
CA LEU A 103 -4.49 1.51 16.50
C LEU A 103 -5.10 2.35 17.62
N ARG A 104 -6.32 2.06 18.06
CA ARG A 104 -6.95 2.78 19.18
C ARG A 104 -6.39 2.37 20.53
N LYS A 105 -5.70 1.23 20.60
CA LYS A 105 -5.09 0.70 21.84
C LYS A 105 -3.61 1.06 21.97
N ALA A 106 -3.05 1.72 20.96
CA ALA A 106 -1.65 2.13 20.90
C ALA A 106 -1.44 3.59 21.39
N SER A 107 -2.46 4.19 22.04
CA SER A 107 -2.43 5.52 22.65
C SER A 107 -2.02 5.48 24.12
#